data_AF-A0A9N9AP12-F1
#
_entry.id   AF-A0A9N9AP12-F1
#
_cell.length_a   1.000
_cell.length_b   1.000
_cell.length_c   1.000
_cell.angle_alpha   90.00
_cell.angle_beta   90.00
_cell.angle_gamma   90.00
#
_symmetry.space_group_name_H-M   'P 1'
#
loop_
_entity.id
_entity.type
_entity.pdbx_description
1 polymer ?
#
loop_
_entity_poly.entity_id
_entity_poly.type
_entity_poly.pdbx_seq_one_letter_code
_entity_poly.pdbx_strand_id
1 'polypeptide(L)'
;GLQVLIDIQVDKKNPLPLDKIFQCEVQEGQKPEIIGKIGKLEKGDKNCFVKVYHRNPYGKLQFKNHVGKNCYVLEKNEDIIIVDCGIKFLNGSNLADGTIPNFSYLLEKRKKIKGLFITHGHEDHIGGIPYLLQLIPDIPLYGSEFSISLLKQKLRGESKERATIFQDESIIRTAEFRVSFFRVTHSIPGSFEIGEKADLGKLAEVGKQGVDLLLSDSTNAEIEGNTPSETRVIKRLENIITEATGRAIITSFASNVYRLKKVIEIAKKTDKKIVLLDSSVFLKAEAIAKTPNNKLIIFCTGSQGEEKAVLTAGDSIILTSSPIMDNKFNVEIINNKLFALGAKIYENNKEDLLHASGHACQEDLKLMLTLVKPHYFMPFHGDFRMLKNHGYLAKEVGVAASNIFVCQNGEVVEARSKDFFVSKIKVPTHPNYVLDGKLLPAGELKNNLIWREKMSQGGVFLIVLFYNKKKRKLNESPYIFTYGFINMKKNENLLND
;
A
#
# COMPACT_ATOMS: atom_id res chain seq x y z
N GLY A 1 -3.09 -6.40 11.50
CA GLY A 1 -4.10 -5.94 10.52
C GLY A 1 -4.34 -4.49 10.81
N LEU A 2 -4.17 -3.61 9.83
CA LEU A 2 -3.71 -2.22 10.03
C LEU A 2 -4.73 -1.28 10.73
N GLN A 3 -4.93 -1.35 12.05
CA GLN A 3 -5.92 -0.53 12.78
C GLN A 3 -5.35 0.64 13.61
N VAL A 4 -5.38 1.87 13.06
CA VAL A 4 -4.98 3.18 13.68
C VAL A 4 -5.85 3.60 14.87
N LEU A 5 -5.68 2.97 16.02
CA LEU A 5 -6.30 3.45 17.25
C LEU A 5 -5.58 4.69 17.78
N ILE A 6 -6.14 5.87 17.49
CA ILE A 6 -5.75 7.15 18.06
C ILE A 6 -6.39 7.29 19.44
N ASP A 7 -5.69 6.84 20.48
CA ASP A 7 -6.12 7.09 21.86
C ASP A 7 -5.95 8.57 22.21
N ILE A 8 -7.02 9.23 22.64
CA ILE A 8 -7.05 10.60 23.17
C ILE A 8 -7.72 10.50 24.53
N GLN A 9 -6.96 10.74 25.60
CA GLN A 9 -7.47 10.70 26.98
C GLN A 9 -7.12 11.99 27.72
N VAL A 10 -7.69 12.23 28.90
CA VAL A 10 -7.35 13.35 29.81
C VAL A 10 -6.78 12.75 31.12
N ASP A 11 -5.79 13.37 31.78
CA ASP A 11 -5.04 12.73 32.89
C ASP A 11 -5.52 12.99 34.30
N LYS A 12 -5.41 11.95 35.14
CA LYS A 12 -5.11 12.05 36.57
C LYS A 12 -4.18 10.90 37.02
N LYS A 13 -2.87 11.21 37.06
CA LYS A 13 -1.81 10.82 38.03
C LYS A 13 -1.50 9.33 38.35
N ASN A 14 -0.21 9.05 38.17
CA ASN A 14 0.74 8.08 38.79
C ASN A 14 1.08 6.76 38.05
N PRO A 15 2.39 6.37 37.98
CA PRO A 15 2.91 5.21 37.24
C PRO A 15 3.22 3.99 38.15
N LEU A 16 3.40 2.79 37.58
CA LEU A 16 4.07 1.64 38.22
C LEU A 16 4.89 0.79 37.20
N PRO A 17 5.93 0.04 37.65
CA PRO A 17 7.09 -0.36 36.84
C PRO A 17 7.14 -1.84 36.39
N LEU A 18 8.20 -2.15 35.61
CA LEU A 18 8.64 -3.40 34.98
C LEU A 18 8.55 -4.68 35.84
N ASP A 19 8.42 -5.85 35.17
CA ASP A 19 9.34 -7.01 35.28
C ASP A 19 8.71 -8.30 34.67
N LYS A 20 9.29 -8.80 33.56
CA LYS A 20 9.29 -10.20 33.01
C LYS A 20 9.45 -10.16 31.47
N ILE A 21 10.68 -10.25 30.95
CA ILE A 21 11.42 -11.47 30.56
C ILE A 21 11.08 -11.94 29.13
N PHE A 22 12.15 -11.99 28.33
CA PHE A 22 12.32 -12.75 27.10
C PHE A 22 11.57 -14.10 27.10
N GLN A 23 10.67 -14.30 26.14
CA GLN A 23 10.42 -15.58 25.47
C GLN A 23 9.69 -15.29 24.15
N CYS A 24 10.35 -15.61 23.03
CA CYS A 24 9.79 -15.45 21.71
C CYS A 24 8.77 -16.57 21.47
N GLU A 25 7.50 -16.31 21.75
CA GLU A 25 6.37 -17.09 21.27
C GLU A 25 5.56 -16.22 20.31
N VAL A 26 5.49 -16.64 19.04
CA VAL A 26 4.62 -16.03 18.04
C VAL A 26 3.22 -16.56 18.30
N GLN A 27 2.34 -15.73 18.88
CA GLN A 27 0.97 -16.13 19.18
C GLN A 27 0.16 -16.46 17.92
N GLU A 28 -0.62 -17.54 18.01
CA GLU A 28 -1.60 -17.98 17.02
C GLU A 28 -2.81 -17.03 16.94
N GLY A 29 -3.29 -16.82 15.72
CA GLY A 29 -4.42 -15.94 15.42
C GLY A 29 -4.01 -14.46 15.43
N GLN A 30 -3.85 -13.87 14.24
CA GLN A 30 -3.65 -12.43 14.16
C GLN A 30 -4.94 -11.73 14.56
N LYS A 31 -4.86 -10.99 15.68
CA LYS A 31 -5.95 -10.29 16.34
C LYS A 31 -5.91 -8.81 15.94
N PRO A 32 -7.03 -8.07 16.11
CA PRO A 32 -7.04 -6.63 15.94
C PRO A 32 -5.99 -5.93 16.83
N GLU A 33 -5.36 -4.87 16.30
CA GLU A 33 -4.16 -4.22 16.89
C GLU A 33 -4.42 -2.72 17.16
N ILE A 34 -3.72 -2.11 18.13
CA ILE A 34 -3.87 -0.69 18.52
C ILE A 34 -2.75 0.14 17.88
N ILE A 35 -3.04 0.84 16.79
CA ILE A 35 -2.03 1.68 16.12
C ILE A 35 -2.13 3.14 16.64
N GLY A 36 -1.53 3.42 17.81
CA GLY A 36 -0.90 4.72 18.10
C GLY A 36 -1.60 5.65 19.09
N LYS A 37 -1.06 5.83 20.30
CA LYS A 37 -1.57 6.80 21.28
C LYS A 37 -1.08 8.23 20.98
N ILE A 38 -1.93 9.10 20.46
CA ILE A 38 -1.62 10.54 20.35
C ILE A 38 -1.82 11.19 21.72
N GLY A 39 -0.97 12.15 22.10
CA GLY A 39 -1.06 12.79 23.41
C GLY A 39 -2.44 13.40 23.68
N LYS A 40 -2.81 13.42 24.96
CA LYS A 40 -4.07 13.94 25.53
C LYS A 40 -4.52 15.27 24.89
N LEU A 41 -5.79 15.38 24.49
CA LEU A 41 -6.36 16.65 24.02
C LEU A 41 -6.87 17.46 25.22
N GLU A 42 -6.34 18.66 25.39
CA GLU A 42 -6.71 19.58 26.47
C GLU A 42 -7.72 20.65 26.01
N LYS A 43 -8.46 21.22 26.97
CA LYS A 43 -9.46 22.26 26.69
C LYS A 43 -8.74 23.55 26.28
N GLY A 44 -8.68 23.82 24.97
CA GLY A 44 -8.00 25.00 24.41
C GLY A 44 -7.10 24.68 23.22
N ASP A 45 -6.80 23.39 23.00
CA ASP A 45 -6.00 22.94 21.86
C ASP A 45 -6.70 23.28 20.52
N LYS A 46 -5.93 23.82 19.57
CA LYS A 46 -6.37 24.04 18.18
C LYS A 46 -5.96 22.81 17.35
N ASN A 47 -6.70 21.73 17.44
CA ASN A 47 -6.31 20.46 16.81
C ASN A 47 -6.87 20.32 15.40
N CYS A 48 -5.98 20.09 14.44
CA CYS A 48 -6.33 19.93 13.04
C CYS A 48 -5.90 18.52 12.60
N PHE A 49 -6.79 17.53 12.60
CA PHE A 49 -6.46 16.23 12.02
C PHE A 49 -6.63 16.31 10.49
N VAL A 50 -5.56 16.69 9.81
CA VAL A 50 -5.54 16.83 8.36
C VAL A 50 -5.29 15.47 7.70
N LYS A 51 -6.36 14.74 7.38
CA LYS A 51 -6.24 13.59 6.48
C LYS A 51 -6.12 14.08 5.04
N VAL A 52 -4.89 14.23 4.54
CA VAL A 52 -4.65 14.44 3.10
C VAL A 52 -4.74 13.10 2.39
N TYR A 53 -5.71 12.94 1.50
CA TYR A 53 -5.56 12.04 0.37
C TYR A 53 -6.00 12.76 -0.90
N HIS A 54 -5.87 12.12 -2.07
CA HIS A 54 -5.89 12.71 -3.40
C HIS A 54 -7.13 12.42 -4.31
N ARG A 55 -7.91 13.46 -4.63
CA ARG A 55 -8.79 13.67 -5.82
C ARG A 55 -8.07 13.68 -7.18
N ASN A 56 -8.25 12.75 -8.12
CA ASN A 56 -8.07 13.10 -9.55
C ASN A 56 -9.35 13.77 -10.08
N PRO A 57 -9.32 15.04 -10.52
CA PRO A 57 -10.51 15.72 -10.99
C PRO A 57 -10.61 15.62 -12.52
N TYR A 58 -11.16 14.53 -13.05
CA TYR A 58 -11.74 14.56 -14.40
C TYR A 58 -13.08 13.82 -14.43
N GLY A 59 -14.06 14.49 -15.04
CA GLY A 59 -15.45 14.08 -15.08
C GLY A 59 -15.70 12.88 -15.99
N LYS A 60 -16.87 12.27 -15.77
CA LYS A 60 -17.52 11.21 -16.57
C LYS A 60 -16.64 9.96 -16.82
N LEU A 61 -16.94 8.91 -16.05
CA LEU A 61 -16.55 7.51 -16.30
C LEU A 61 -15.03 7.22 -16.25
N GLN A 62 -14.51 6.97 -15.04
CA GLN A 62 -13.63 5.82 -14.74
C GLN A 62 -13.20 5.87 -13.26
N PHE A 63 -13.88 5.10 -12.42
CA PHE A 63 -13.42 4.80 -11.06
C PHE A 63 -12.29 3.77 -11.14
N LYS A 64 -11.06 4.19 -11.42
CA LYS A 64 -9.87 3.32 -11.31
C LYS A 64 -9.27 3.43 -9.91
N ASN A 65 -9.09 2.26 -9.28
CA ASN A 65 -8.74 2.00 -7.87
C ASN A 65 -7.64 2.91 -7.29
N HIS A 66 -7.70 3.18 -5.98
CA HIS A 66 -6.92 4.24 -5.31
C HIS A 66 -5.76 3.75 -4.42
N VAL A 67 -5.43 2.45 -4.42
CA VAL A 67 -4.27 1.93 -3.67
C VAL A 67 -2.98 2.54 -4.23
N GLY A 68 -2.24 3.30 -3.41
CA GLY A 68 -1.00 3.99 -3.79
C GLY A 68 -0.88 5.42 -3.22
N LYS A 69 0.35 5.95 -3.07
CA LYS A 69 0.66 7.28 -2.49
C LYS A 69 0.24 7.47 -1.02
N ASN A 70 0.46 6.46 -0.18
CA ASN A 70 0.15 6.59 1.24
C ASN A 70 0.97 7.72 1.85
N CYS A 71 0.28 8.70 2.44
CA CYS A 71 0.89 9.89 3.01
C CYS A 71 -0.11 10.51 3.99
N TYR A 72 0.14 10.35 5.28
CA TYR A 72 -0.76 10.81 6.33
C TYR A 72 -0.12 11.95 7.10
N VAL A 73 -0.92 12.93 7.49
CA VAL A 73 -0.45 14.11 8.22
C VAL A 73 -1.27 14.26 9.50
N LEU A 74 -0.59 14.43 10.62
CA LEU A 74 -1.23 14.71 11.90
C LEU A 74 -0.68 16.04 12.40
N GLU A 75 -1.55 17.04 12.58
CA GLU A 75 -1.20 18.36 13.11
C GLU A 75 -1.84 18.54 14.49
N LYS A 76 -1.00 18.79 15.50
CA LYS A 76 -1.42 19.19 16.84
C LYS A 76 -0.63 20.43 17.24
N ASN A 77 -1.33 21.52 17.53
CA ASN A 77 -0.73 22.81 17.90
C ASN A 77 0.36 23.27 16.90
N GLU A 78 1.63 23.25 17.31
CA GLU A 78 2.79 23.65 16.49
C GLU A 78 3.61 22.46 15.96
N ASP A 79 3.14 21.23 16.16
CA ASP A 79 3.78 20.01 15.71
C ASP A 79 2.98 19.36 14.57
N ILE A 80 3.71 18.96 13.53
CA ILE A 80 3.21 18.10 12.45
C ILE A 80 4.07 16.84 12.41
N ILE A 81 3.43 15.68 12.39
CA ILE A 81 4.09 14.42 12.02
C ILE A 81 3.50 13.89 10.72
N ILE A 82 4.37 13.31 9.90
CA ILE A 82 4.02 12.66 8.64
C ILE A 82 4.19 11.17 8.82
N VAL A 83 3.23 10.36 8.37
CA VAL A 83 3.34 8.91 8.32
C VAL A 83 3.32 8.50 6.86
N ASP A 84 4.41 7.89 6.41
CA ASP A 84 4.66 7.51 5.02
C ASP A 84 4.57 8.67 4.00
N CYS A 85 5.13 8.46 2.82
CA CYS A 85 4.96 9.31 1.65
C CYS A 85 5.27 8.51 0.39
N GLY A 86 4.25 7.87 -0.18
CA GLY A 86 4.40 6.97 -1.31
C GLY A 86 4.31 7.58 -2.71
N ILE A 87 4.57 6.73 -3.71
CA ILE A 87 4.25 6.95 -5.12
C ILE A 87 3.13 6.00 -5.56
N LYS A 88 2.35 6.39 -6.56
CA LYS A 88 1.52 5.46 -7.34
C LYS A 88 2.03 5.44 -8.76
N PHE A 89 2.47 4.28 -9.21
CA PHE A 89 2.85 4.08 -10.60
C PHE A 89 1.64 4.19 -11.52
N LEU A 90 1.85 4.77 -12.69
CA LEU A 90 0.83 4.85 -13.73
C LEU A 90 1.16 3.82 -14.83
N ASN A 91 1.15 2.54 -14.45
CA ASN A 91 1.44 1.44 -15.37
C ASN A 91 0.51 1.47 -16.58
N GLY A 92 1.09 1.44 -17.79
CA GLY A 92 0.35 1.53 -19.05
C GLY A 92 -0.14 2.94 -19.42
N SER A 93 0.25 3.98 -18.67
CA SER A 93 -0.01 5.37 -19.03
C SER A 93 1.17 5.96 -19.79
N ASN A 94 0.90 6.59 -20.93
CA ASN A 94 1.91 7.38 -21.66
C ASN A 94 2.11 8.79 -21.06
N LEU A 95 1.54 9.06 -19.88
CA LEU A 95 1.48 10.40 -19.30
C LEU A 95 2.68 10.71 -18.39
N ALA A 96 3.08 9.77 -17.54
CA ALA A 96 4.10 9.91 -16.51
C ALA A 96 4.43 8.53 -15.92
N ASP A 97 5.58 8.38 -15.25
CA ASP A 97 5.96 7.14 -14.56
C ASP A 97 5.06 6.88 -13.36
N GLY A 98 4.69 7.96 -12.67
CA GLY A 98 3.91 7.87 -11.45
C GLY A 98 3.39 9.23 -10.99
N THR A 99 2.69 9.18 -9.87
CA THR A 99 2.14 10.36 -9.21
C THR A 99 2.38 10.27 -7.71
N ILE A 100 2.62 11.41 -7.06
CA ILE A 100 2.92 11.53 -5.63
C ILE A 100 1.96 12.54 -4.96
N PRO A 101 1.93 12.63 -3.61
CA PRO A 101 1.07 13.58 -2.90
C PRO A 101 1.34 15.04 -3.24
N ASN A 102 0.34 15.88 -2.95
CA ASN A 102 0.48 17.33 -2.98
C ASN A 102 1.20 17.81 -1.72
N PHE A 103 2.29 18.56 -1.87
CA PHE A 103 3.06 19.04 -0.73
C PHE A 103 2.75 20.49 -0.32
N SER A 104 1.82 21.19 -0.98
CA SER A 104 1.57 22.62 -0.73
C SER A 104 1.30 22.93 0.74
N TYR A 105 0.48 22.11 1.40
CA TYR A 105 0.17 22.27 2.82
C TYR A 105 1.38 22.02 3.72
N LEU A 106 2.21 21.01 3.41
CA LEU A 106 3.45 20.74 4.14
C LEU A 106 4.49 21.84 3.91
N LEU A 107 4.57 22.42 2.71
CA LEU A 107 5.51 23.51 2.37
C LEU A 107 5.17 24.81 3.10
N GLU A 108 3.88 25.14 3.18
CA GLU A 108 3.37 26.28 3.95
C GLU A 108 3.70 26.15 5.44
N LYS A 109 3.56 24.93 5.98
CA LYS A 109 3.75 24.62 7.40
C LYS A 109 5.07 23.94 7.73
N ARG A 110 6.09 24.04 6.87
CA ARG A 110 7.34 23.28 6.97
C ARG A 110 8.04 23.38 8.33
N LYS A 111 7.93 24.53 9.01
CA LYS A 111 8.53 24.78 10.34
C LYS A 111 7.87 23.96 11.47
N LYS A 112 6.62 23.52 11.26
CA LYS A 112 5.87 22.69 12.22
C LYS A 112 6.24 21.20 12.10
N ILE A 113 6.83 20.77 10.99
CA ILE A 113 7.14 19.35 10.75
C ILE A 113 8.23 18.89 11.73
N LYS A 114 7.89 17.89 12.56
CA LYS A 114 8.79 17.30 13.56
C LYS A 114 9.35 15.95 13.16
N GLY A 115 8.73 15.28 12.18
CA GLY A 115 9.23 14.01 11.70
C GLY A 115 8.39 13.38 10.60
N LEU A 116 9.04 12.55 9.80
CA LEU A 116 8.41 11.61 8.88
C LEU A 116 8.72 10.18 9.34
N PHE A 117 7.67 9.43 9.64
CA PHE A 117 7.70 8.07 10.16
C PHE A 117 7.34 7.08 9.05
N ILE A 118 8.22 6.11 8.80
CA ILE A 118 8.10 5.15 7.70
C ILE A 118 7.67 3.80 8.28
N THR A 119 6.45 3.36 7.96
CA THR A 119 5.91 2.08 8.42
C THR A 119 6.66 0.92 7.79
N HIS A 120 6.91 0.97 6.48
CA HIS A 120 7.64 -0.05 5.74
C HIS A 120 8.15 0.46 4.38
N GLY A 121 8.94 -0.37 3.67
CA GLY A 121 9.71 0.07 2.50
C GLY A 121 9.06 -0.10 1.12
N HIS A 122 7.75 -0.32 0.99
CA HIS A 122 7.13 -0.38 -0.34
C HIS A 122 7.11 0.99 -1.02
N GLU A 123 7.11 1.00 -2.35
CA GLU A 123 7.06 2.22 -3.17
C GLU A 123 5.86 3.12 -2.85
N ASP A 124 4.70 2.52 -2.60
CA ASP A 124 3.49 3.24 -2.22
C ASP A 124 3.51 3.78 -0.78
N HIS A 125 4.61 3.59 -0.05
CA HIS A 125 4.89 4.17 1.27
C HIS A 125 6.16 5.03 1.30
N ILE A 126 7.20 4.73 0.52
CA ILE A 126 8.47 5.49 0.52
C ILE A 126 8.78 6.22 -0.78
N GLY A 127 8.13 5.88 -1.89
CA GLY A 127 8.51 6.35 -3.23
C GLY A 127 8.30 7.85 -3.46
N GLY A 128 7.48 8.51 -2.64
CA GLY A 128 7.28 9.96 -2.66
C GLY A 128 8.28 10.73 -1.78
N ILE A 129 8.95 10.07 -0.84
CA ILE A 129 9.88 10.70 0.12
C ILE A 129 11.03 11.44 -0.59
N PRO A 130 11.73 10.88 -1.61
CA PRO A 130 12.81 11.60 -2.29
C PRO A 130 12.39 12.96 -2.84
N TYR A 131 11.16 13.06 -3.35
CA TYR A 131 10.63 14.31 -3.89
C TYR A 131 10.22 15.30 -2.79
N LEU A 132 9.72 14.79 -1.66
CA LEU A 132 9.41 15.64 -0.50
C LEU A 132 10.71 16.25 0.07
N LEU A 133 11.77 15.46 0.20
CA LEU A 133 13.06 15.90 0.73
C LEU A 133 13.78 16.89 -0.20
N GLN A 134 13.56 16.84 -1.52
CA GLN A 134 14.02 17.90 -2.43
C GLN A 134 13.43 19.27 -2.10
N LEU A 135 12.21 19.32 -1.55
CA LEU A 135 11.51 20.57 -1.23
C LEU A 135 11.64 20.95 0.26
N ILE A 136 11.78 19.97 1.14
CA ILE A 136 11.95 20.15 2.59
C ILE A 136 13.09 19.22 3.06
N PRO A 137 14.36 19.61 2.89
CA PRO A 137 15.51 18.73 3.13
C PRO A 137 15.74 18.34 4.60
N ASP A 138 15.30 19.17 5.55
CA ASP A 138 15.65 19.02 6.97
C ASP A 138 14.63 18.18 7.77
N ILE A 139 13.77 17.38 7.11
CA ILE A 139 12.77 16.57 7.81
C ILE A 139 13.48 15.43 8.57
N PRO A 140 13.29 15.31 9.91
CA PRO A 140 13.78 14.15 10.65
C PRO A 140 13.09 12.87 10.18
N LEU A 141 13.89 11.86 9.81
CA LEU A 141 13.38 10.58 9.32
C LEU A 141 13.41 9.52 10.42
N TYR A 142 12.33 8.76 10.53
CA TYR A 142 12.19 7.65 11.47
C TYR A 142 11.70 6.41 10.72
N GLY A 143 12.37 5.27 10.89
CA GLY A 143 12.02 4.04 10.19
C GLY A 143 12.71 2.82 10.77
N SER A 144 12.38 1.63 10.27
CA SER A 144 13.15 0.44 10.56
C SER A 144 14.48 0.45 9.81
N GLU A 145 15.43 -0.37 10.25
CA GLU A 145 16.72 -0.53 9.56
C GLU A 145 16.52 -0.88 8.07
N PHE A 146 15.55 -1.75 7.79
CA PHE A 146 15.23 -2.18 6.43
C PHE A 146 14.61 -1.05 5.59
N SER A 147 13.60 -0.35 6.11
CA SER A 147 12.93 0.72 5.33
C SER A 147 13.86 1.90 5.08
N ILE A 148 14.68 2.27 6.06
CA ILE A 148 15.70 3.32 5.90
C ILE A 148 16.78 2.91 4.91
N SER A 149 17.21 1.63 4.90
CA SER A 149 18.20 1.15 3.93
C SER A 149 17.70 1.24 2.49
N LEU A 150 16.44 0.86 2.25
CA LEU A 150 15.80 1.01 0.94
C LEU A 150 15.66 2.49 0.53
N LEU A 151 15.24 3.35 1.46
CA LEU A 151 15.15 4.78 1.18
C LEU A 151 16.53 5.37 0.82
N LYS A 152 17.59 5.01 1.54
CA LYS A 152 18.96 5.47 1.25
C LYS A 152 19.43 5.09 -0.15
N GLN A 153 19.10 3.89 -0.62
CA GLN A 153 19.41 3.47 -2.00
C GLN A 153 18.69 4.37 -3.03
N LYS A 154 17.45 4.77 -2.75
CA LYS A 154 16.69 5.69 -3.62
C LYS A 154 17.23 7.10 -3.65
N LEU A 155 17.73 7.57 -2.50
CA LEU A 155 18.36 8.88 -2.37
C LEU A 155 19.78 8.93 -3.00
N ARG A 156 20.25 7.84 -3.62
CA ARG A 156 21.55 7.73 -4.31
C ARG A 156 22.75 8.20 -3.49
N GLY A 157 22.66 8.08 -2.16
CA GLY A 157 23.74 8.45 -1.24
C GLY A 157 23.98 9.96 -1.05
N GLU A 158 23.15 10.85 -1.60
CA GLU A 158 23.34 12.31 -1.49
C GLU A 158 22.79 12.91 -0.18
N SER A 159 22.02 12.16 0.61
CA SER A 159 21.42 12.69 1.84
C SER A 159 22.37 12.60 3.03
N LYS A 160 22.60 13.75 3.69
CA LYS A 160 23.30 13.89 4.98
C LYS A 160 22.41 13.50 6.17
N GLU A 161 21.27 12.86 5.93
CA GLU A 161 20.20 12.76 6.93
C GLU A 161 20.51 11.68 7.97
N ARG A 162 20.50 12.11 9.24
CA ARG A 162 20.44 11.19 10.37
C ARG A 162 19.02 10.65 10.48
N ALA A 163 18.77 9.53 9.81
CA ALA A 163 17.59 8.73 10.10
C ALA A 163 17.74 8.05 11.47
N THR A 164 16.70 8.13 12.27
CA THR A 164 16.62 7.41 13.55
C THR A 164 15.96 6.06 13.32
N ILE A 165 16.67 4.98 13.67
CA ILE A 165 16.13 3.63 13.56
C ILE A 165 15.27 3.31 14.78
N PHE A 166 14.02 2.92 14.57
CA PHE A 166 13.18 2.36 15.63
C PHE A 166 13.13 0.83 15.55
N GLN A 167 12.83 0.21 16.69
CA GLN A 167 12.59 -1.22 16.85
C GLN A 167 11.19 -1.45 17.45
N ASP A 168 10.88 -2.70 17.75
CA ASP A 168 9.62 -3.06 18.39
C ASP A 168 9.50 -2.34 19.74
N GLU A 169 8.33 -1.83 20.04
CA GLU A 169 8.00 -1.08 21.27
C GLU A 169 8.80 0.22 21.48
N SER A 170 9.57 0.67 20.49
CA SER A 170 10.25 1.96 20.54
C SER A 170 9.25 3.10 20.72
N ILE A 171 9.66 4.15 21.45
CA ILE A 171 8.84 5.35 21.67
C ILE A 171 9.64 6.58 21.29
N ILE A 172 9.10 7.36 20.36
CA ILE A 172 9.63 8.66 19.93
C ILE A 172 8.69 9.75 20.45
N ARG A 173 9.25 10.82 21.02
CA ARG A 173 8.47 11.92 21.59
C ARG A 173 8.79 13.24 20.90
N THR A 174 7.75 13.99 20.55
CA THR A 174 7.83 15.41 20.23
C THR A 174 7.20 16.21 21.39
N ALA A 175 7.03 17.52 21.24
CA ALA A 175 6.32 18.31 22.25
C ALA A 175 4.86 17.84 22.39
N GLU A 176 4.23 17.48 21.27
CA GLU A 176 2.79 17.16 21.21
C GLU A 176 2.48 15.68 21.01
N PHE A 177 3.42 14.91 20.46
CA PHE A 177 3.21 13.51 20.07
C PHE A 177 4.07 12.53 20.87
N ARG A 178 3.45 11.41 21.28
CA ARG A 178 4.13 10.18 21.70
C ARG A 178 3.87 9.15 20.60
N VAL A 179 4.88 8.81 19.83
CA VAL A 179 4.77 7.87 18.72
C VAL A 179 5.42 6.56 19.12
N SER A 180 4.64 5.49 19.27
CA SER A 180 5.15 4.15 19.54
C SER A 180 5.08 3.28 18.28
N PHE A 181 5.79 2.16 18.26
CA PHE A 181 5.83 1.24 17.12
C PHE A 181 5.70 -0.19 17.58
N PHE A 182 5.06 -1.02 16.75
CA PHE A 182 5.15 -2.47 16.91
C PHE A 182 5.35 -3.17 15.57
N ARG A 183 6.03 -4.30 15.62
CA ARG A 183 6.38 -5.07 14.43
C ARG A 183 5.18 -5.85 13.90
N VAL A 184 4.99 -5.83 12.59
CA VAL A 184 3.96 -6.62 11.90
C VAL A 184 4.55 -7.50 10.81
N THR A 185 3.83 -8.57 10.48
CA THR A 185 4.11 -9.38 9.29
C THR A 185 3.48 -8.70 8.08
N HIS A 186 4.27 -8.40 7.06
CA HIS A 186 3.78 -7.79 5.83
C HIS A 186 4.55 -8.29 4.62
N SER A 187 4.19 -7.76 3.43
CA SER A 187 4.91 -8.07 2.21
C SER A 187 6.21 -7.28 2.01
N ILE A 188 6.88 -6.87 3.10
CA ILE A 188 8.29 -6.49 3.08
C ILE A 188 8.92 -6.67 4.47
N PRO A 189 10.22 -7.02 4.61
CA PRO A 189 10.88 -7.05 5.91
C PRO A 189 10.90 -5.68 6.60
N GLY A 190 11.04 -5.69 7.92
CA GLY A 190 11.10 -4.46 8.71
C GLY A 190 9.84 -3.61 8.63
N SER A 191 8.68 -4.25 8.47
CA SER A 191 7.38 -3.60 8.58
C SER A 191 6.97 -3.40 10.03
N PHE A 192 6.55 -2.18 10.31
CA PHE A 192 6.03 -1.76 11.60
C PHE A 192 4.77 -0.96 11.39
N GLU A 193 3.95 -0.94 12.42
CA GLU A 193 2.82 -0.04 12.54
C GLU A 193 3.08 0.93 13.69
N ILE A 194 2.48 2.12 13.60
CA ILE A 194 2.63 3.17 14.63
C ILE A 194 1.68 2.88 15.77
N GLY A 195 2.09 2.15 16.80
CA GLY A 195 1.27 2.02 18.00
C GLY A 195 1.75 1.06 19.03
N GLU A 196 0.82 0.43 19.73
CA GLU A 196 1.08 -0.57 20.74
C GLU A 196 0.42 -1.88 20.30
N LYS A 197 1.21 -2.96 20.27
CA LYS A 197 0.69 -4.27 19.88
C LYS A 197 -0.47 -4.66 20.80
N ALA A 198 -1.65 -4.82 20.22
CA ALA A 198 -2.84 -5.17 20.98
C ALA A 198 -3.10 -6.67 20.97
N ASP A 199 -3.60 -7.13 22.10
CA ASP A 199 -4.39 -8.32 22.20
C ASP A 199 -5.83 -7.91 22.54
N LEU A 200 -6.76 -8.87 22.51
CA LEU A 200 -8.17 -8.60 22.80
C LEU A 200 -8.37 -8.02 24.21
N GLY A 201 -7.51 -8.38 25.17
CA GLY A 201 -7.53 -7.85 26.52
C GLY A 201 -7.14 -6.37 26.55
N LYS A 202 -6.05 -6.00 25.87
CA LYS A 202 -5.64 -4.59 25.72
C LYS A 202 -6.66 -3.75 24.97
N LEU A 203 -7.26 -4.27 23.90
CA LEU A 203 -8.34 -3.57 23.19
C LEU A 203 -9.53 -3.31 24.11
N ALA A 204 -9.93 -4.32 24.88
CA ALA A 204 -11.00 -4.18 25.86
C ALA A 204 -10.63 -3.19 26.98
N GLU A 205 -9.37 -3.19 27.42
CA GLU A 205 -8.87 -2.27 28.43
C GLU A 205 -8.89 -0.82 27.92
N VAL A 206 -8.37 -0.58 26.71
CA VAL A 206 -8.42 0.73 26.06
C VAL A 206 -9.86 1.18 25.84
N GLY A 207 -10.75 0.28 25.41
CA GLY A 207 -12.17 0.59 25.30
C GLY A 207 -12.83 0.94 26.62
N LYS A 208 -12.42 0.32 27.75
CA LYS A 208 -12.88 0.71 29.09
C LYS A 208 -12.39 2.09 29.52
N GLN A 209 -11.21 2.50 29.07
CA GLN A 209 -10.66 3.83 29.37
C GLN A 209 -11.33 4.94 28.54
N GLY A 210 -12.00 4.56 27.44
CA GLY A 210 -12.66 5.46 26.51
C GLY A 210 -11.74 5.88 25.37
N VAL A 211 -12.27 5.87 24.14
CA VAL A 211 -11.56 6.27 22.92
C VAL A 211 -12.39 7.32 22.19
N ASP A 212 -11.84 8.53 22.06
CA ASP A 212 -12.53 9.63 21.39
C ASP A 212 -12.66 9.37 19.88
N LEU A 213 -11.56 9.05 19.18
CA LEU A 213 -11.55 8.81 17.74
C LEU A 213 -10.75 7.56 17.38
N LEU A 214 -11.38 6.62 16.67
CA LEU A 214 -10.70 5.45 16.10
C LEU A 214 -10.53 5.58 14.59
N LEU A 215 -9.32 5.33 14.09
CA LEU A 215 -9.05 5.10 12.67
C LEU A 215 -8.82 3.61 12.43
N SER A 216 -9.37 3.04 11.36
CA SER A 216 -9.25 1.58 11.14
C SER A 216 -9.17 1.20 9.67
N ASP A 217 -8.20 0.36 9.30
CA ASP A 217 -8.03 -0.16 7.94
C ASP A 217 -9.30 -0.83 7.41
N SER A 218 -9.67 -0.43 6.21
CA SER A 218 -10.93 -0.78 5.56
C SER A 218 -10.72 -1.70 4.36
N THR A 219 -9.47 -2.07 4.03
CA THR A 219 -9.10 -2.83 2.83
C THR A 219 -9.98 -4.06 2.61
N ASN A 220 -10.28 -4.80 3.67
CA ASN A 220 -11.12 -6.01 3.64
C ASN A 220 -12.51 -5.81 4.25
N ALA A 221 -12.99 -4.57 4.40
CA ALA A 221 -14.32 -4.30 4.96
C ALA A 221 -15.48 -4.83 4.08
N GLU A 222 -15.20 -5.20 2.84
CA GLU A 222 -16.16 -5.83 1.93
C GLU A 222 -16.15 -7.37 2.00
N ILE A 223 -15.19 -7.95 2.73
CA ILE A 223 -15.00 -9.40 2.82
C ILE A 223 -15.68 -9.91 4.09
N GLU A 224 -16.74 -10.67 3.91
CA GLU A 224 -17.48 -11.32 4.99
C GLU A 224 -16.62 -12.33 5.77
N GLY A 225 -16.98 -12.56 7.04
CA GLY A 225 -16.32 -13.53 7.90
C GLY A 225 -15.04 -13.02 8.57
N ASN A 226 -14.21 -13.96 9.02
CA ASN A 226 -12.92 -13.69 9.65
C ASN A 226 -11.77 -13.92 8.66
N THR A 227 -10.68 -13.19 8.86
CA THR A 227 -9.41 -13.45 8.19
C THR A 227 -8.91 -14.83 8.59
N PRO A 228 -8.64 -15.74 7.62
CA PRO A 228 -8.14 -17.07 7.93
C PRO A 228 -6.82 -17.00 8.68
N SER A 229 -6.63 -17.85 9.69
CA SER A 229 -5.33 -17.98 10.35
C SER A 229 -4.29 -18.51 9.38
N GLU A 230 -3.08 -17.97 9.43
CA GLU A 230 -1.95 -18.49 8.68
C GLU A 230 -1.69 -19.98 8.98
N THR A 231 -1.92 -20.45 10.20
CA THR A 231 -1.83 -21.88 10.57
C THR A 231 -2.71 -22.77 9.68
N ARG A 232 -3.92 -22.32 9.35
CA ARG A 232 -4.82 -23.04 8.44
C ARG A 232 -4.28 -23.08 7.01
N VAL A 233 -3.72 -21.97 6.53
CA VAL A 233 -3.04 -21.88 5.23
C VAL A 233 -1.88 -22.88 5.17
N ILE A 234 -1.02 -22.88 6.20
CA ILE A 234 0.15 -23.77 6.30
C ILE A 234 -0.28 -25.24 6.33
N LYS A 235 -1.35 -25.59 7.07
CA LYS A 235 -1.88 -26.95 7.09
C LYS A 235 -2.38 -27.40 5.72
N ARG A 236 -3.07 -26.52 4.97
CA ARG A 236 -3.49 -26.85 3.60
C ARG A 236 -2.29 -27.01 2.68
N LEU A 237 -1.30 -26.11 2.77
CA LEU A 237 -0.06 -26.21 2.00
C LEU A 237 0.64 -27.55 2.23
N GLU A 238 0.75 -27.97 3.49
CA GLU A 238 1.34 -29.25 3.84
C GLU A 238 0.62 -30.43 3.17
N ASN A 239 -0.71 -30.45 3.20
CA ASN A 239 -1.50 -31.50 2.54
C ASN A 239 -1.23 -31.55 1.04
N ILE A 240 -1.29 -30.39 0.34
CA ILE A 240 -1.08 -30.35 -1.11
C ILE A 240 0.35 -30.76 -1.47
N ILE A 241 1.35 -30.30 -0.73
CA ILE A 241 2.76 -30.65 -0.96
C ILE A 241 2.99 -32.15 -0.76
N THR A 242 2.30 -32.75 0.21
CA THR A 242 2.38 -34.19 0.50
C THR A 242 1.70 -35.02 -0.60
N GLU A 243 0.53 -34.60 -1.09
CA GLU A 243 -0.24 -35.26 -2.15
C GLU A 243 0.36 -35.07 -3.56
N ALA A 244 1.23 -34.08 -3.75
CA ALA A 244 1.82 -33.76 -5.05
C ALA A 244 2.66 -34.93 -5.60
N THR A 245 2.23 -35.46 -6.74
CA THR A 245 2.89 -36.55 -7.49
C THR A 245 4.04 -36.04 -8.37
N GLY A 246 4.00 -34.79 -8.81
CA GLY A 246 5.08 -34.08 -9.50
C GLY A 246 5.75 -33.04 -8.61
N ARG A 247 6.31 -31.98 -9.21
CA ARG A 247 6.90 -30.87 -8.45
C ARG A 247 5.79 -30.07 -7.76
N ALA A 248 6.04 -29.59 -6.54
CA ALA A 248 5.16 -28.65 -5.87
C ALA A 248 5.70 -27.23 -6.06
N ILE A 249 4.96 -26.37 -6.75
CA ILE A 249 5.41 -25.04 -7.15
C ILE A 249 4.54 -24.01 -6.44
N ILE A 250 5.14 -23.27 -5.51
CA ILE A 250 4.45 -22.34 -4.63
C ILE A 250 4.79 -20.93 -5.08
N THR A 251 3.79 -20.16 -5.47
CA THR A 251 3.95 -18.73 -5.73
C THR A 251 3.57 -17.95 -4.49
N SER A 252 4.42 -17.03 -4.06
CA SER A 252 4.13 -16.13 -2.93
C SER A 252 4.76 -14.76 -3.15
N PHE A 253 4.35 -13.78 -2.35
CA PHE A 253 5.09 -12.53 -2.25
C PHE A 253 6.45 -12.81 -1.61
N ALA A 254 7.53 -12.25 -2.18
CA ALA A 254 8.94 -12.47 -1.76
C ALA A 254 9.20 -12.27 -0.27
N SER A 255 8.34 -11.48 0.31
CA SER A 255 8.33 -10.94 1.64
C SER A 255 7.53 -11.70 2.68
N ASN A 256 6.75 -12.71 2.28
CA ASN A 256 6.09 -13.56 3.25
C ASN A 256 7.10 -14.55 3.84
N VAL A 257 8.04 -14.02 4.63
CA VAL A 257 9.14 -14.75 5.25
C VAL A 257 8.60 -15.82 6.20
N TYR A 258 7.47 -15.55 6.87
CA TYR A 258 6.81 -16.54 7.70
C TYR A 258 6.37 -17.76 6.89
N ARG A 259 5.71 -17.54 5.76
CA ARG A 259 5.28 -18.63 4.87
C ARG A 259 6.48 -19.38 4.29
N LEU A 260 7.53 -18.68 3.87
CA LEU A 260 8.76 -19.33 3.42
C LEU A 260 9.36 -20.22 4.51
N LYS A 261 9.47 -19.72 5.75
CA LYS A 261 9.95 -20.51 6.90
C LYS A 261 9.11 -21.77 7.09
N LYS A 262 7.78 -21.64 7.03
CA LYS A 262 6.86 -22.78 7.17
C LYS A 262 6.94 -23.77 6.02
N VAL A 263 7.13 -23.30 4.79
CA VAL A 263 7.38 -24.19 3.64
C VAL A 263 8.72 -24.92 3.79
N ILE A 264 9.77 -24.28 4.32
CA ILE A 264 11.05 -24.96 4.63
C ILE A 264 10.85 -26.04 5.70
N GLU A 265 10.04 -25.78 6.73
CA GLU A 265 9.68 -26.78 7.75
C GLU A 265 8.91 -27.96 7.13
N ILE A 266 7.94 -27.69 6.25
CA ILE A 266 7.20 -28.72 5.51
C ILE A 266 8.14 -29.53 4.60
N ALA A 267 9.07 -28.88 3.91
CA ALA A 267 10.05 -29.54 3.04
C ALA A 267 10.88 -30.56 3.82
N LYS A 268 11.35 -30.19 5.02
CA LYS A 268 12.06 -31.11 5.93
C LYS A 268 11.17 -32.27 6.37
N LYS A 269 9.91 -32.00 6.74
CA LYS A 269 8.97 -33.03 7.21
C LYS A 269 8.57 -34.03 6.11
N THR A 270 8.48 -33.58 4.86
CA THR A 270 8.08 -34.40 3.70
C THR A 270 9.28 -35.01 2.96
N ASP A 271 10.50 -34.82 3.47
CA ASP A 271 11.75 -35.22 2.81
C ASP A 271 11.79 -34.75 1.35
N LYS A 272 11.44 -33.48 1.12
CA LYS A 272 11.51 -32.80 -0.18
C LYS A 272 12.58 -31.70 -0.12
N LYS A 273 13.28 -31.50 -1.24
CA LYS A 273 14.22 -30.38 -1.40
C LYS A 273 13.47 -29.14 -1.83
N ILE A 274 13.82 -28.00 -1.24
CA ILE A 274 13.26 -26.69 -1.61
C ILE A 274 14.25 -25.90 -2.47
N VAL A 275 13.73 -25.28 -3.52
CA VAL A 275 14.45 -24.33 -4.37
C VAL A 275 13.75 -22.98 -4.27
N LEU A 276 14.53 -21.93 -4.04
CA LEU A 276 14.05 -20.55 -4.11
C LEU A 276 14.33 -20.00 -5.50
N LEU A 277 13.29 -19.54 -6.18
CA LEU A 277 13.38 -18.82 -7.45
C LEU A 277 12.90 -17.39 -7.22
N ASP A 278 13.86 -16.47 -7.11
CA ASP A 278 13.60 -15.03 -7.12
C ASP A 278 14.34 -14.42 -8.31
N SER A 279 13.82 -13.34 -8.87
CA SER A 279 14.59 -12.38 -9.67
C SER A 279 15.94 -11.98 -9.06
N SER A 280 16.09 -12.07 -7.74
CA SER A 280 17.30 -11.69 -6.99
C SER A 280 18.10 -12.84 -6.37
N VAL A 281 17.58 -14.08 -6.36
CA VAL A 281 18.25 -15.24 -5.76
C VAL A 281 18.21 -16.42 -6.71
N PHE A 282 19.34 -16.65 -7.39
CA PHE A 282 19.59 -17.87 -8.16
C PHE A 282 20.25 -18.91 -7.25
N LEU A 283 19.53 -19.98 -6.90
CA LEU A 283 20.18 -21.21 -6.43
C LEU A 283 20.62 -22.07 -7.62
N LYS A 284 21.79 -22.69 -7.50
CA LYS A 284 22.47 -23.46 -8.57
C LYS A 284 21.56 -24.52 -9.18
N ALA A 285 21.23 -24.35 -10.46
CA ALA A 285 20.38 -25.24 -11.27
C ALA A 285 20.83 -26.71 -11.31
N GLU A 286 22.11 -26.97 -11.01
CA GLU A 286 22.74 -28.30 -11.08
C GLU A 286 22.18 -29.30 -10.05
N ALA A 287 21.76 -28.83 -8.86
CA ALA A 287 21.17 -29.70 -7.82
C ALA A 287 19.71 -30.07 -8.12
N ILE A 288 19.04 -29.25 -8.93
CA ILE A 288 17.63 -29.41 -9.33
C ILE A 288 17.50 -30.53 -10.35
N ALA A 289 18.40 -30.57 -11.35
CA ALA A 289 18.38 -31.55 -12.43
C ALA A 289 18.51 -33.01 -11.97
N LYS A 290 19.09 -33.25 -10.78
CA LYS A 290 19.31 -34.60 -10.23
C LYS A 290 18.27 -35.04 -9.20
N THR A 291 17.32 -34.19 -8.85
CA THR A 291 16.31 -34.49 -7.83
C THR A 291 15.02 -34.97 -8.51
N PRO A 292 14.43 -36.11 -8.10
CA PRO A 292 13.15 -36.55 -8.64
C PRO A 292 12.06 -35.48 -8.48
N ASN A 293 11.20 -35.32 -9.49
CA ASN A 293 10.18 -34.26 -9.51
C ASN A 293 9.27 -34.28 -8.26
N ASN A 294 8.86 -35.46 -7.80
CA ASN A 294 8.02 -35.65 -6.60
C ASN A 294 8.72 -35.29 -5.28
N LYS A 295 10.04 -35.10 -5.30
CA LYS A 295 10.88 -34.71 -4.16
C LYS A 295 11.29 -33.24 -4.20
N LEU A 296 10.67 -32.44 -5.08
CA LEU A 296 11.05 -31.05 -5.30
C LEU A 296 9.90 -30.09 -4.97
N ILE A 297 10.23 -29.08 -4.17
CA ILE A 297 9.42 -27.89 -3.93
C ILE A 297 10.13 -26.70 -4.56
N ILE A 298 9.42 -25.94 -5.40
CA ILE A 298 9.89 -24.70 -5.98
C ILE A 298 9.09 -23.57 -5.34
N PHE A 299 9.75 -22.69 -4.60
CA PHE A 299 9.14 -21.50 -4.04
C PHE A 299 9.58 -20.29 -4.86
N CYS A 300 8.63 -19.68 -5.58
CA CYS A 300 8.92 -18.58 -6.50
C CYS A 300 8.20 -17.29 -6.17
N THR A 301 8.88 -16.18 -6.49
CA THR A 301 8.30 -14.83 -6.54
C THR A 301 7.63 -14.61 -7.89
N GLY A 302 6.56 -13.82 -7.94
CA GLY A 302 5.86 -13.52 -9.20
C GLY A 302 4.39 -13.96 -9.24
N SER A 303 3.75 -14.06 -8.07
CA SER A 303 2.35 -14.43 -7.92
C SER A 303 1.34 -13.43 -8.54
N GLN A 304 1.85 -12.39 -9.20
CA GLN A 304 1.09 -11.36 -9.92
C GLN A 304 1.21 -11.48 -11.45
N GLY A 305 1.73 -12.62 -11.95
CA GLY A 305 1.76 -12.92 -13.37
C GLY A 305 3.08 -12.60 -14.07
N GLU A 306 4.21 -12.74 -13.37
CA GLU A 306 5.53 -12.65 -14.02
C GLU A 306 5.91 -13.99 -14.69
N GLU A 307 6.12 -13.97 -16.01
CA GLU A 307 6.53 -15.14 -16.79
C GLU A 307 8.02 -15.48 -16.54
N LYS A 308 8.31 -16.27 -15.48
CA LYS A 308 9.71 -16.69 -15.19
C LYS A 308 9.90 -18.17 -14.81
N ALA A 309 8.84 -18.98 -14.78
CA ALA A 309 8.95 -20.39 -14.41
C ALA A 309 8.91 -21.32 -15.64
N VAL A 310 9.89 -22.22 -15.76
CA VAL A 310 9.92 -23.31 -16.76
C VAL A 310 9.09 -24.49 -16.22
N LEU A 311 7.94 -24.75 -16.83
CA LEU A 311 6.89 -25.62 -16.28
C LEU A 311 6.56 -26.79 -17.21
N THR A 312 6.18 -27.95 -16.62
CA THR A 312 5.95 -29.23 -17.32
C THR A 312 4.66 -29.90 -16.85
N ALA A 313 4.11 -30.83 -17.63
CA ALA A 313 2.92 -31.59 -17.27
C ALA A 313 3.09 -32.37 -15.94
N GLY A 314 2.06 -32.38 -15.09
CA GLY A 314 2.06 -33.10 -13.81
C GLY A 314 2.52 -32.29 -12.59
N ASP A 315 2.94 -31.04 -12.75
CA ASP A 315 3.27 -30.15 -11.62
C ASP A 315 2.02 -29.71 -10.85
N SER A 316 2.15 -29.56 -9.54
CA SER A 316 1.13 -28.96 -8.66
C SER A 316 1.51 -27.50 -8.39
N ILE A 317 0.75 -26.56 -8.95
CA ILE A 317 0.98 -25.12 -8.82
C ILE A 317 0.05 -24.57 -7.74
N ILE A 318 0.62 -23.91 -6.74
CA ILE A 318 -0.08 -23.44 -5.55
C ILE A 318 0.05 -21.92 -5.50
N LEU A 319 -1.05 -21.23 -5.75
CA LEU A 319 -1.11 -19.77 -5.74
C LEU A 319 -1.47 -19.27 -4.35
N THR A 320 -0.47 -18.83 -3.57
CA THR A 320 -0.67 -18.42 -2.15
C THR A 320 -0.96 -16.92 -1.97
N SER A 321 -1.36 -16.25 -3.06
CA SER A 321 -1.79 -14.86 -3.04
C SER A 321 -2.94 -14.63 -4.00
N SER A 322 -3.80 -13.68 -3.65
CA SER A 322 -4.81 -13.18 -4.57
C SER A 322 -4.20 -12.19 -5.58
N PRO A 323 -4.59 -12.24 -6.86
CA PRO A 323 -4.17 -11.24 -7.84
C PRO A 323 -4.70 -9.86 -7.43
N ILE A 324 -3.84 -8.85 -7.50
CA ILE A 324 -4.27 -7.46 -7.38
C ILE A 324 -5.17 -7.14 -8.58
N MET A 325 -6.21 -6.31 -8.40
CA MET A 325 -7.26 -6.10 -9.41
C MET A 325 -6.72 -5.77 -10.81
N ASP A 326 -5.66 -4.97 -10.89
CA ASP A 326 -5.04 -4.55 -12.15
C ASP A 326 -4.29 -5.70 -12.87
N ASN A 327 -3.88 -6.75 -12.14
CA ASN A 327 -3.14 -7.90 -12.67
C ASN A 327 -4.01 -9.15 -12.91
N LYS A 328 -5.29 -9.13 -12.54
CA LYS A 328 -6.19 -10.29 -12.69
C LYS A 328 -6.15 -10.87 -14.10
N PHE A 329 -6.24 -10.02 -15.12
CA PHE A 329 -6.23 -10.47 -16.52
C PHE A 329 -4.93 -11.19 -16.91
N ASN A 330 -3.78 -10.67 -16.49
CA ASN A 330 -2.48 -11.28 -16.78
C ASN A 330 -2.32 -12.62 -16.06
N VAL A 331 -2.77 -12.71 -14.80
CA VAL A 331 -2.75 -13.97 -14.04
C VAL A 331 -3.66 -15.01 -14.69
N GLU A 332 -4.85 -14.63 -15.14
CA GLU A 332 -5.77 -15.53 -15.86
C GLU A 332 -5.16 -16.09 -17.16
N ILE A 333 -4.46 -15.25 -17.94
CA ILE A 333 -3.76 -15.72 -19.16
C ILE A 333 -2.71 -16.77 -18.80
N ILE A 334 -1.93 -16.53 -17.74
CA ILE A 334 -0.90 -17.46 -17.30
C ILE A 334 -1.55 -18.75 -16.81
N ASN A 335 -2.57 -18.69 -15.95
CA ASN A 335 -3.26 -19.87 -15.45
C ASN A 335 -3.82 -20.74 -16.59
N ASN A 336 -4.41 -20.12 -17.63
CA ASN A 336 -4.87 -20.86 -18.81
C ASN A 336 -3.74 -21.58 -19.55
N LYS A 337 -2.59 -20.94 -19.75
CA LYS A 337 -1.40 -21.59 -20.34
C LYS A 337 -0.94 -22.78 -19.48
N LEU A 338 -0.96 -22.63 -18.16
CA LEU A 338 -0.53 -23.65 -17.21
C LEU A 338 -1.47 -24.87 -17.19
N PHE A 339 -2.79 -24.63 -17.23
CA PHE A 339 -3.77 -25.69 -17.38
C PHE A 339 -3.61 -26.43 -18.71
N ALA A 340 -3.37 -25.70 -19.82
CA ALA A 340 -3.13 -26.31 -21.12
C ALA A 340 -1.89 -27.22 -21.16
N LEU A 341 -0.89 -26.96 -20.31
CA LEU A 341 0.30 -27.80 -20.15
C LEU A 341 0.08 -29.02 -19.23
N GLY A 342 -1.12 -29.21 -18.67
CA GLY A 342 -1.46 -30.34 -17.80
C GLY A 342 -0.98 -30.18 -16.35
N ALA A 343 -0.76 -28.94 -15.89
CA ALA A 343 -0.50 -28.66 -14.48
C ALA A 343 -1.80 -28.68 -13.66
N LYS A 344 -1.71 -29.09 -12.38
CA LYS A 344 -2.81 -28.98 -11.42
C LYS A 344 -2.66 -27.69 -10.62
N ILE A 345 -3.59 -26.75 -10.80
CA ILE A 345 -3.52 -25.44 -10.15
C ILE A 345 -4.46 -25.42 -8.92
N TYR A 346 -3.92 -24.98 -7.79
CA TYR A 346 -4.63 -24.74 -6.55
C TYR A 346 -4.64 -23.23 -6.29
N GLU A 347 -5.83 -22.65 -6.20
CA GLU A 347 -6.03 -21.22 -6.03
C GLU A 347 -6.67 -20.92 -4.68
N ASN A 348 -6.51 -19.69 -4.20
CA ASN A 348 -7.21 -19.26 -2.99
C ASN A 348 -8.72 -19.12 -3.25
N ASN A 349 -9.49 -20.06 -2.72
CA ASN A 349 -10.95 -20.05 -2.71
C ASN A 349 -11.47 -20.34 -1.27
N LYS A 350 -12.80 -20.37 -1.10
CA LYS A 350 -13.43 -20.59 0.23
C LYS A 350 -13.10 -21.96 0.86
N GLU A 351 -12.76 -22.95 0.05
CA GLU A 351 -12.48 -24.33 0.49
C GLU A 351 -10.99 -24.51 0.81
N ASP A 352 -10.12 -24.07 -0.09
CA ASP A 352 -8.68 -24.24 -0.01
C ASP A 352 -8.00 -23.25 0.94
N LEU A 353 -8.48 -22.00 1.02
CA LEU A 353 -7.94 -20.95 1.91
C LEU A 353 -6.40 -20.89 1.89
N LEU A 354 -5.84 -20.85 0.68
CA LEU A 354 -4.40 -20.82 0.42
C LEU A 354 -3.74 -19.45 0.62
N HIS A 355 -4.53 -18.46 1.02
CA HIS A 355 -4.06 -17.13 1.36
C HIS A 355 -4.77 -16.62 2.61
N ALA A 356 -4.00 -16.24 3.62
CA ALA A 356 -4.45 -15.34 4.66
C ALA A 356 -4.08 -13.91 4.25
N SER A 357 -5.09 -13.04 4.18
CA SER A 357 -4.85 -11.61 3.97
C SER A 357 -4.15 -11.01 5.19
N GLY A 358 -3.32 -9.98 4.98
CA GLY A 358 -2.79 -9.17 6.08
C GLY A 358 -3.80 -8.21 6.69
N HIS A 359 -4.99 -8.06 6.07
CA HIS A 359 -6.02 -7.11 6.48
C HIS A 359 -7.22 -7.85 7.11
N ALA A 360 -7.85 -7.22 8.10
CA ALA A 360 -8.96 -7.77 8.87
C ALA A 360 -10.28 -7.79 8.08
N CYS A 361 -10.97 -8.92 8.07
CA CYS A 361 -12.31 -9.06 7.45
C CYS A 361 -13.43 -8.54 8.39
N GLN A 362 -14.66 -8.50 7.89
CA GLN A 362 -15.80 -7.86 8.58
C GLN A 362 -15.97 -8.26 10.05
N GLU A 363 -15.88 -9.54 10.39
CA GLU A 363 -16.09 -10.00 11.77
C GLU A 363 -14.94 -9.58 12.70
N ASP A 364 -13.71 -9.52 12.19
CA ASP A 364 -12.55 -9.03 12.96
C ASP A 364 -12.62 -7.52 13.19
N LEU A 365 -13.09 -6.78 12.17
CA LEU A 365 -13.34 -5.34 12.25
C LEU A 365 -14.46 -5.03 13.27
N LYS A 366 -15.57 -5.75 13.21
CA LYS A 366 -16.70 -5.62 14.15
C LYS A 366 -16.29 -5.98 15.57
N LEU A 367 -15.50 -7.03 15.77
CA LEU A 367 -14.96 -7.41 17.06
C LEU A 367 -14.13 -6.25 17.65
N MET A 368 -13.22 -5.69 16.86
CA MET A 368 -12.41 -4.55 17.33
C MET A 368 -13.28 -3.36 17.70
N LEU A 369 -14.21 -2.95 16.84
CA LEU A 369 -15.12 -1.83 17.10
C LEU A 369 -15.94 -2.06 18.37
N THR A 370 -16.37 -3.29 18.63
CA THR A 370 -17.14 -3.69 19.81
C THR A 370 -16.29 -3.66 21.09
N LEU A 371 -15.00 -3.99 21.00
CA LEU A 371 -14.08 -3.94 22.13
C LEU A 371 -13.66 -2.50 22.45
N VAL A 372 -13.37 -1.71 21.42
CA VAL A 372 -12.88 -0.32 21.55
C VAL A 372 -13.99 0.66 21.90
N LYS A 373 -15.21 0.46 21.36
CA LYS A 373 -16.38 1.34 21.55
C LYS A 373 -16.06 2.83 21.38
N PRO A 374 -15.52 3.22 20.20
CA PRO A 374 -15.07 4.60 20.01
C PRO A 374 -16.26 5.57 19.97
N HIS A 375 -16.06 6.80 20.48
CA HIS A 375 -17.06 7.84 20.39
C HIS A 375 -17.24 8.35 18.96
N TYR A 376 -16.12 8.51 18.24
CA TYR A 376 -16.04 8.83 16.81
C TYR A 376 -15.26 7.77 16.06
N PHE A 377 -15.67 7.50 14.81
CA PHE A 377 -15.01 6.52 13.97
C PHE A 377 -14.68 7.10 12.60
N MET A 378 -13.47 6.85 12.13
CA MET A 378 -13.02 7.25 10.81
C MET A 378 -12.43 6.05 10.08
N PRO A 379 -13.16 5.45 9.12
CA PRO A 379 -12.60 4.46 8.22
C PRO A 379 -11.30 4.97 7.58
N PHE A 380 -10.30 4.11 7.59
CA PHE A 380 -8.93 4.40 7.19
C PHE A 380 -8.48 3.35 6.17
N HIS A 381 -7.54 3.69 5.29
CA HIS A 381 -6.95 2.78 4.29
C HIS A 381 -7.93 1.94 3.44
N GLY A 382 -8.23 2.40 2.21
CA GLY A 382 -9.07 1.66 1.27
C GLY A 382 -9.76 2.57 0.23
N ASP A 383 -10.36 1.96 -0.79
CA ASP A 383 -11.21 2.66 -1.77
C ASP A 383 -12.46 3.24 -1.10
N PHE A 384 -13.13 4.22 -1.71
CA PHE A 384 -14.32 4.84 -1.13
C PHE A 384 -15.42 3.83 -0.74
N ARG A 385 -15.63 2.77 -1.55
CA ARG A 385 -16.59 1.69 -1.20
C ARG A 385 -16.19 0.93 0.07
N MET A 386 -14.90 0.63 0.22
CA MET A 386 -14.33 -0.03 1.38
C MET A 386 -14.52 0.82 2.63
N LEU A 387 -14.17 2.12 2.56
CA LEU A 387 -14.37 3.07 3.65
C LEU A 387 -15.85 3.17 4.04
N LYS A 388 -16.74 3.23 3.05
CA LYS A 388 -18.18 3.33 3.28
C LYS A 388 -18.74 2.06 3.94
N ASN A 389 -18.33 0.89 3.47
CA ASN A 389 -18.72 -0.40 4.05
C ASN A 389 -18.22 -0.53 5.49
N HIS A 390 -16.97 -0.14 5.77
CA HIS A 390 -16.47 -0.11 7.15
C HIS A 390 -17.28 0.84 8.05
N GLY A 391 -17.70 1.98 7.52
CA GLY A 391 -18.64 2.87 8.22
C GLY A 391 -19.99 2.22 8.51
N TYR A 392 -20.49 1.34 7.63
CA TYR A 392 -21.69 0.56 7.90
C TYR A 392 -21.48 -0.47 9.01
N LEU A 393 -20.34 -1.19 9.01
CA LEU A 393 -19.99 -2.12 10.09
C LEU A 393 -19.91 -1.41 11.45
N ALA A 394 -19.31 -0.21 11.50
CA ALA A 394 -19.26 0.59 12.72
C ALA A 394 -20.65 1.01 13.21
N LYS A 395 -21.55 1.37 12.29
CA LYS A 395 -22.95 1.67 12.63
C LYS A 395 -23.67 0.44 13.18
N GLU A 396 -23.45 -0.73 12.58
CA GLU A 396 -24.05 -2.00 12.99
C GLU A 396 -23.70 -2.37 14.43
N VAL A 397 -22.45 -2.14 14.85
CA VAL A 397 -21.98 -2.41 16.22
C VAL A 397 -22.16 -1.25 17.21
N GLY A 398 -22.91 -0.22 16.81
CA GLY A 398 -23.40 0.81 17.74
C GLY A 398 -22.71 2.17 17.69
N VAL A 399 -21.80 2.43 16.76
CA VAL A 399 -21.26 3.80 16.56
C VAL A 399 -22.34 4.68 15.92
N ALA A 400 -22.62 5.84 16.52
CA ALA A 400 -23.63 6.76 16.01
C ALA A 400 -23.28 7.25 14.59
N ALA A 401 -24.26 7.25 13.68
CA ALA A 401 -24.01 7.60 12.28
C ALA A 401 -23.46 9.04 12.09
N SER A 402 -23.83 9.98 12.98
CA SER A 402 -23.30 11.35 13.02
C SER A 402 -21.83 11.42 13.40
N ASN A 403 -21.29 10.37 14.03
CA ASN A 403 -19.93 10.30 14.55
C ASN A 403 -19.02 9.46 13.64
N ILE A 404 -19.50 9.06 12.47
CA ILE A 404 -18.74 8.27 11.49
C ILE A 404 -18.28 9.18 10.35
N PHE A 405 -16.96 9.38 10.24
CA PHE A 405 -16.33 10.25 9.27
C PHE A 405 -15.78 9.47 8.07
N VAL A 406 -16.61 9.26 7.05
CA VAL A 406 -16.16 8.75 5.75
C VAL A 406 -15.61 9.90 4.92
N CYS A 407 -14.38 10.31 5.20
CA CYS A 407 -13.77 11.46 4.57
C CYS A 407 -13.23 11.17 3.18
N GLN A 408 -13.36 12.18 2.32
CA GLN A 408 -12.61 12.28 1.10
C GLN A 408 -11.24 12.91 1.35
N ASN A 409 -10.38 12.55 0.43
CA ASN A 409 -9.14 13.14 0.06
C ASN A 409 -9.15 14.70 0.16
N GLY A 410 -8.39 15.24 1.13
CA GLY A 410 -8.24 16.69 1.36
C GLY A 410 -9.22 17.28 2.36
N GLU A 411 -10.20 16.49 2.81
CA GLU A 411 -11.06 16.87 3.93
C GLU A 411 -10.31 16.70 5.24
N VAL A 412 -10.52 17.66 6.13
CA VAL A 412 -9.88 17.73 7.43
C VAL A 412 -10.89 17.34 8.47
N VAL A 413 -10.53 16.44 9.38
CA VAL A 413 -11.31 16.22 10.61
C VAL A 413 -10.68 17.11 11.67
N GLU A 414 -11.43 18.03 12.24
CA GLU A 414 -10.94 18.93 13.28
C GLU A 414 -11.47 18.45 14.63
N ALA A 415 -10.64 18.55 15.67
CA ALA A 415 -11.10 18.36 17.04
C ALA A 415 -11.11 19.72 17.76
N ARG A 416 -12.27 20.14 18.23
CA ARG A 416 -12.43 21.39 18.97
C ARG A 416 -13.27 21.13 20.20
N SER A 417 -12.80 21.57 21.36
CA SER A 417 -13.55 21.43 22.62
C SER A 417 -13.97 19.98 22.93
N LYS A 418 -13.16 18.99 22.51
CA LYS A 418 -13.39 17.53 22.59
C LYS A 418 -14.39 16.94 21.58
N ASP A 419 -15.02 17.76 20.75
CA ASP A 419 -15.86 17.27 19.65
C ASP A 419 -15.05 17.15 18.36
N PHE A 420 -15.37 16.14 17.56
CA PHE A 420 -14.81 15.97 16.22
C PHE A 420 -15.83 16.32 15.15
N PHE A 421 -15.37 16.98 14.09
CA PHE A 421 -16.20 17.31 12.93
C PHE A 421 -15.36 17.47 11.66
N VAL A 422 -16.00 17.30 10.51
CA VAL A 422 -15.35 17.62 9.22
C VAL A 422 -15.25 19.14 9.09
N SER A 423 -14.03 19.66 9.02
CA SER A 423 -13.75 21.08 8.91
C SER A 423 -14.21 21.64 7.57
N LYS A 424 -14.48 22.95 7.55
CA LYS A 424 -14.67 23.70 6.30
C LYS A 424 -13.37 23.91 5.53
N ILE A 425 -12.23 23.77 6.22
CA ILE A 425 -10.91 23.85 5.62
C ILE A 425 -10.69 22.63 4.74
N LYS A 426 -10.19 22.85 3.53
CA LYS A 426 -9.76 21.80 2.60
C LYS A 426 -8.31 22.00 2.23
N VAL A 427 -7.59 20.89 2.14
CA VAL A 427 -6.19 20.89 1.70
C VAL A 427 -6.12 20.66 0.20
N PRO A 428 -5.24 21.36 -0.55
CA PRO A 428 -5.02 21.11 -1.96
C PRO A 428 -4.67 19.65 -2.23
N THR A 429 -5.39 19.02 -3.15
CA THR A 429 -5.23 17.58 -3.42
C THR A 429 -4.75 17.26 -4.82
N HIS A 430 -4.42 18.21 -5.69
CA HIS A 430 -3.94 17.85 -7.03
C HIS A 430 -2.62 17.05 -6.91
N PRO A 431 -2.41 15.97 -7.68
CA PRO A 431 -1.20 15.18 -7.53
C PRO A 431 -0.02 15.94 -8.13
N ASN A 432 1.19 15.65 -7.66
CA ASN A 432 2.37 15.94 -8.46
C ASN A 432 2.69 14.71 -9.32
N TYR A 433 3.23 14.93 -10.51
CA TYR A 433 3.60 13.86 -11.43
C TYR A 433 5.10 13.68 -11.46
N VAL A 434 5.52 12.43 -11.60
CA VAL A 434 6.91 12.03 -11.73
C VAL A 434 7.12 11.51 -13.15
N LEU A 435 8.06 12.12 -13.87
CA LEU A 435 8.46 11.71 -15.22
C LEU A 435 9.98 11.65 -15.31
N ASP A 436 10.50 10.54 -15.82
CA ASP A 436 11.93 10.22 -15.88
C ASP A 436 12.61 10.40 -14.50
N GLY A 437 11.90 10.00 -13.45
CA GLY A 437 12.33 10.13 -12.06
C GLY A 437 12.39 11.58 -11.53
N LYS A 438 11.90 12.58 -12.26
CA LYS A 438 11.87 14.00 -11.85
C LYS A 438 10.46 14.50 -11.58
N LEU A 439 10.34 15.45 -10.64
CA LEU A 439 9.08 16.13 -10.34
C LEU A 439 8.71 17.07 -11.51
N LEU A 440 7.53 16.89 -12.09
CA LEU A 440 7.02 17.82 -13.10
C LEU A 440 6.48 19.09 -12.43
N PRO A 441 6.95 20.30 -12.83
CA PRO A 441 6.46 21.56 -12.27
C PRO A 441 4.96 21.76 -12.53
N ALA A 442 4.24 22.34 -11.56
CA ALA A 442 2.79 22.58 -11.65
C ALA A 442 2.35 23.35 -12.92
N GLY A 443 3.21 24.22 -13.46
CA GLY A 443 2.97 24.97 -14.70
C GLY A 443 3.00 24.12 -15.98
N GLU A 444 3.79 23.04 -16.02
CA GLU A 444 3.88 22.14 -17.19
C GLU A 444 2.72 21.13 -17.23
N LEU A 445 2.09 20.88 -16.08
CA LEU A 445 1.05 19.86 -15.92
C LEU A 445 -0.29 20.23 -16.56
N LYS A 446 -0.66 21.52 -16.61
CA LYS A 446 -1.99 21.94 -17.07
C LYS A 446 -2.25 21.71 -18.56
N ASN A 447 -1.22 21.86 -19.40
CA ASN A 447 -1.38 21.73 -20.85
C ASN A 447 -0.81 20.40 -21.38
N ASN A 448 0.37 19.98 -20.90
CA ASN A 448 1.08 18.87 -21.53
C ASN A 448 0.41 17.51 -21.28
N LEU A 449 -0.15 17.28 -20.09
CA LEU A 449 -0.81 16.00 -19.78
C LEU A 449 -2.09 15.79 -20.59
N ILE A 450 -2.91 16.83 -20.72
CA ILE A 450 -4.14 16.80 -21.54
C ILE A 450 -3.77 16.53 -23.00
N TRP A 451 -2.71 17.17 -23.52
CA TRP A 451 -2.24 16.93 -24.87
C TRP A 451 -1.67 15.51 -25.03
N ARG A 452 -0.89 14.99 -24.08
CA ARG A 452 -0.40 13.61 -24.11
C ARG A 452 -1.55 12.59 -24.10
N GLU A 453 -2.59 12.82 -23.31
CA GLU A 453 -3.78 11.97 -23.28
C GLU A 453 -4.50 11.98 -24.64
N LYS A 454 -4.78 13.18 -25.17
CA LYS A 454 -5.40 13.34 -26.49
C LYS A 454 -4.58 12.68 -27.60
N MET A 455 -3.27 12.88 -27.60
CA MET A 455 -2.36 12.26 -28.58
C MET A 455 -2.27 10.74 -28.42
N SER A 456 -2.36 10.21 -27.19
CA SER A 456 -2.35 8.76 -26.96
C SER A 456 -3.61 8.06 -27.45
N GLN A 457 -4.77 8.73 -27.38
CA GLN A 457 -6.05 8.19 -27.81
C GLN A 457 -6.33 8.42 -29.29
N GLY A 458 -5.93 9.60 -29.81
CA GLY A 458 -6.25 10.05 -31.15
C GLY A 458 -5.06 10.11 -32.12
N GLY A 459 -3.85 9.81 -31.68
CA GLY A 459 -2.65 10.00 -32.48
C GLY A 459 -2.31 11.48 -32.72
N VAL A 460 -1.33 11.70 -33.59
CA VAL A 460 -0.87 13.03 -34.01
C VAL A 460 -0.94 13.12 -35.53
N PHE A 461 -1.45 14.25 -36.02
CA PHE A 461 -1.46 14.64 -37.43
C PHE A 461 -0.64 15.92 -37.57
N LEU A 462 0.47 15.87 -38.31
CA LEU A 462 1.41 16.98 -38.49
C LEU A 462 1.41 17.42 -39.95
N ILE A 463 1.07 18.68 -40.19
CA ILE A 463 1.14 19.33 -41.51
C ILE A 463 2.31 20.30 -41.52
N VAL A 464 3.26 20.09 -42.44
CA VAL A 464 4.43 20.96 -42.64
C VAL A 464 4.27 21.72 -43.95
N LEU A 465 4.32 23.05 -43.86
CA LEU A 465 4.14 23.97 -45.00
C LEU A 465 5.40 24.81 -45.21
N PHE A 466 5.91 24.86 -46.44
CA PHE A 466 7.03 25.72 -46.81
C PHE A 466 6.55 26.98 -47.51
N TYR A 467 6.52 28.11 -46.80
CA TYR A 467 6.03 29.39 -47.31
C TYR A 467 7.15 30.35 -47.72
N ASN A 468 7.08 30.88 -48.94
CA ASN A 468 7.99 31.90 -49.43
C ASN A 468 7.43 33.29 -49.17
N LYS A 469 7.96 33.97 -48.14
CA LYS A 469 7.53 35.32 -47.76
C LYS A 469 7.68 36.35 -48.89
N LYS A 470 8.74 36.26 -49.70
CA LYS A 470 9.01 37.21 -50.80
C LYS A 470 8.05 37.02 -51.97
N LYS A 471 7.81 35.76 -52.37
CA LYS A 471 6.90 35.42 -53.48
C LYS A 471 5.43 35.37 -53.06
N ARG A 472 5.15 35.49 -51.75
CA ARG A 472 3.83 35.33 -51.10
C ARG A 472 3.09 34.06 -51.52
N LYS A 473 3.82 32.97 -51.77
CA LYS A 473 3.30 31.68 -52.23
C LYS A 473 3.95 30.53 -51.46
N LEU A 474 3.26 29.40 -51.38
CA LEU A 474 3.88 28.14 -50.94
C LEU A 474 4.90 27.70 -51.98
N ASN A 475 6.08 27.27 -51.54
CA ASN A 475 7.12 26.77 -52.44
C ASN A 475 6.74 25.40 -53.01
N GLU A 476 6.11 24.56 -52.21
CA GLU A 476 5.79 23.15 -52.50
C GLU A 476 4.48 22.75 -51.83
N SER A 477 3.97 21.56 -52.19
CA SER A 477 2.80 20.96 -51.54
C SER A 477 3.05 20.66 -50.05
N PRO A 478 2.00 20.68 -49.21
CA PRO A 478 2.12 20.33 -47.79
C PRO A 478 2.66 18.92 -47.59
N TYR A 479 3.56 18.74 -46.63
CA TYR A 479 3.97 17.42 -46.17
C TYR A 479 3.11 17.01 -44.98
N ILE A 480 2.48 15.83 -45.06
CA ILE A 480 1.61 15.30 -44.02
C ILE A 480 2.27 14.09 -43.37
N PHE A 481 2.38 14.12 -42.05
CA PHE A 481 2.86 13.00 -41.23
C PHE A 481 1.80 12.61 -40.22
N THR A 482 1.63 11.32 -39.98
CA THR A 482 0.73 10.82 -38.95
C THR A 482 1.46 9.83 -38.04
N TYR A 483 1.17 9.90 -36.74
CA TYR A 483 1.75 9.03 -35.72
C TYR A 483 0.61 8.50 -34.85
N GLY A 484 0.37 7.20 -34.84
CA GLY A 484 -0.67 6.57 -34.02
C GLY A 484 -2.12 6.95 -34.38
N PHE A 485 -2.35 7.67 -35.49
CA PHE A 485 -3.68 8.06 -35.97
C PHE A 485 -4.23 7.05 -36.99
N ILE A 486 -3.58 6.91 -38.15
CA ILE A 486 -3.96 5.95 -39.20
C ILE A 486 -2.71 5.33 -39.83
N ASN A 487 -2.83 4.10 -40.35
CA ASN A 487 -1.76 3.50 -41.14
C ASN A 487 -1.77 4.09 -42.55
N MET A 488 -0.82 4.97 -42.82
CA MET A 488 -0.69 5.71 -44.08
C MET A 488 -0.56 4.78 -45.30
N LYS A 489 0.15 3.65 -45.16
CA LYS A 489 0.34 2.67 -46.25
C LYS A 489 -0.95 1.96 -46.66
N LYS A 490 -1.98 1.99 -45.84
CA LYS A 490 -3.27 1.31 -46.09
C LYS A 490 -4.42 2.28 -46.39
N ASN A 491 -4.20 3.59 -46.27
CA ASN A 491 -5.26 4.61 -46.34
C ASN A 491 -4.83 5.83 -47.19
N GLU A 492 -4.12 5.61 -48.30
CA GLU A 492 -3.61 6.70 -49.15
C GLU A 492 -4.72 7.60 -49.71
N ASN A 493 -5.91 7.06 -49.98
CA ASN A 493 -7.05 7.82 -50.51
C ASN A 493 -7.57 8.90 -49.52
N LEU A 494 -7.43 8.67 -48.21
CA LEU A 494 -7.96 9.53 -47.16
C LEU A 494 -7.17 10.84 -46.99
N LEU A 495 -6.03 10.98 -47.67
CA LEU A 495 -5.19 12.20 -47.70
C LEU A 495 -5.53 13.12 -48.88
N ASN A 496 -6.15 12.55 -49.92
CA ASN A 496 -6.49 13.25 -51.15
C ASN A 496 -7.87 13.90 -51.06
N ASP A 497 -8.75 13.37 -50.20
CA ASP A 497 -10.01 13.97 -49.74
C ASP A 497 -9.73 15.04 -48.67
#